data_AF-A0A5B0H6J4-F1
#
_entry.id   AF-A0A5B0H6J4-F1
#
_cell.length_a   1.000
_cell.length_b   1.000
_cell.length_c   1.000
_cell.angle_alpha   90.00
_cell.angle_beta   90.00
_cell.angle_gamma   90.00
#
_symmetry.space_group_name_H-M   'P 1'
#
loop_
_entity.id
_entity.type
_entity.pdbx_description
1 polymer ?
#
loop_
_entity_poly.entity_id
_entity_poly.type
_entity_poly.pdbx_seq_one_letter_code
_entity_poly.pdbx_strand_id
1 'polypeptide(L)'
;MSAETEPGWLEALSGFSAYTCVTVACVGCGQPHVDEDGNILHFPTRAAAILHADTTEYWTLGPEGMWCPQCDWDAHAAERAAVDGGLR
;
A
#
# COMPACT_ATOMS: atom_id res chain seq x y z
N MET A 1 5.44 -53.89 15.97
CA MET A 1 6.06 -52.68 15.39
C MET A 1 4.92 -51.90 14.77
N SER A 2 4.25 -51.09 15.58
CA SER A 2 3.12 -50.26 15.11
C SER A 2 3.71 -49.02 14.48
N ALA A 3 3.32 -48.76 13.23
CA ALA A 3 3.66 -47.54 12.51
C ALA A 3 3.26 -46.34 13.37
N GLU A 4 4.22 -45.48 13.64
CA GLU A 4 4.01 -44.21 14.32
C GLU A 4 3.13 -43.37 13.41
N THR A 5 1.87 -43.19 13.81
CA THR A 5 0.88 -42.32 13.17
C THR A 5 1.53 -40.96 12.90
N GLU A 6 1.64 -40.58 11.63
CA GLU A 6 2.21 -39.29 11.26
C GLU A 6 1.43 -38.16 11.96
N PRO A 7 2.13 -37.16 12.54
CA PRO A 7 1.50 -36.18 13.42
C PRO A 7 0.45 -35.35 12.67
N GLY A 8 -0.69 -35.08 13.32
CA GLY A 8 -1.87 -34.36 12.78
C GLY A 8 -1.66 -32.89 12.39
N TRP A 9 -0.46 -32.48 11.98
CA TRP A 9 -0.18 -31.13 11.49
C TRP A 9 -0.84 -30.88 10.12
N LEU A 10 -1.04 -31.91 9.28
CA LEU A 10 -1.81 -31.78 8.04
C LEU A 10 -3.28 -31.42 8.32
N GLU A 11 -3.87 -31.97 9.37
CA GLU A 11 -5.19 -31.57 9.87
C GLU A 11 -5.15 -30.19 10.52
N ALA A 12 -4.05 -29.81 11.18
CA ALA A 12 -3.85 -28.46 11.72
C ALA A 12 -3.73 -27.38 10.62
N LEU A 13 -3.41 -27.75 9.37
CA LEU A 13 -3.42 -26.85 8.21
C LEU A 13 -4.81 -26.71 7.58
N SER A 14 -5.79 -27.52 7.98
CA SER A 14 -7.17 -27.35 7.52
C SER A 14 -7.71 -26.00 8.01
N GLY A 15 -8.24 -25.20 7.08
CA GLY A 15 -8.70 -23.83 7.35
C GLY A 15 -7.72 -22.71 6.99
N PHE A 16 -6.47 -23.03 6.64
CA PHE A 16 -5.55 -22.04 6.07
C PHE A 16 -5.72 -21.96 4.56
N SER A 17 -5.87 -20.73 4.04
CA SER A 17 -5.88 -20.45 2.61
C SER A 17 -4.72 -19.53 2.26
N ALA A 18 -3.94 -19.88 1.25
CA ALA A 18 -2.96 -18.97 0.68
C ALA A 18 -3.70 -17.85 -0.07
N TYR A 19 -3.38 -16.61 0.26
CA TYR A 19 -3.86 -15.44 -0.47
C TYR A 19 -2.66 -14.66 -1.02
N THR A 20 -2.80 -14.11 -2.22
CA THR A 20 -1.86 -13.13 -2.74
C THR A 20 -2.46 -11.75 -2.51
N CYS A 21 -1.69 -10.84 -1.93
CA CYS A 21 -2.11 -9.45 -1.72
C CYS A 21 -1.29 -8.49 -2.57
N VAL A 22 -1.89 -7.33 -2.81
CA VAL A 22 -1.28 -6.15 -3.43
C VAL A 22 -0.91 -5.18 -2.33
N THR A 23 0.28 -4.58 -2.41
CA THR A 23 0.70 -3.47 -1.56
C THR A 23 0.90 -2.23 -2.44
N VAL A 24 0.85 -1.04 -1.82
CA VAL A 24 1.15 0.23 -2.49
C VAL A 24 2.49 0.74 -2.00
N ALA A 25 3.29 1.27 -2.90
CA ALA A 25 4.52 2.00 -2.57
C ALA A 25 4.59 3.28 -3.41
N CYS A 26 5.16 4.33 -2.84
CA CYS A 26 5.35 5.60 -3.52
C CYS A 26 6.34 5.42 -4.67
N VAL A 27 6.00 5.88 -5.88
CA VAL A 27 6.89 5.78 -7.05
C VAL A 27 8.16 6.64 -6.90
N GLY A 28 8.07 7.77 -6.18
CA GLY A 28 9.20 8.68 -5.99
C GLY A 28 10.23 8.18 -4.97
N CYS A 29 9.77 7.70 -3.80
CA CYS A 29 10.67 7.34 -2.69
C CYS A 29 10.65 5.85 -2.30
N GLY A 30 9.79 5.04 -2.92
CA GLY A 30 9.65 3.62 -2.63
C GLY A 30 9.02 3.28 -1.28
N GLN A 31 8.63 4.28 -0.48
CA GLN A 31 8.04 4.04 0.85
C GLN A 31 6.71 3.29 0.71
N PRO A 32 6.49 2.23 1.51
CA PRO A 32 5.24 1.48 1.48
C PRO A 32 4.11 2.30 2.12
N HIS A 33 2.89 2.07 1.67
CA HIS A 33 1.71 2.54 2.37
C HIS A 33 1.48 1.68 3.62
N VAL A 34 1.48 2.33 4.78
CA VAL A 34 1.32 1.70 6.08
C VAL A 34 0.07 2.20 6.81
N ASP A 35 -0.38 1.48 7.83
CA ASP A 35 -1.38 1.94 8.81
C ASP A 35 -0.75 2.83 9.90
N GLU A 36 -1.57 3.25 10.87
CA GLU A 36 -1.14 4.09 12.01
C GLU A 36 -0.03 3.45 12.88
N ASP A 37 0.04 2.12 12.89
CA ASP A 37 1.03 1.34 13.63
C ASP A 37 2.29 1.04 12.80
N GLY A 38 2.31 1.44 11.52
CA GLY A 38 3.44 1.22 10.61
C GLY A 38 3.44 -0.14 9.90
N ASN A 39 2.32 -0.89 9.93
CA ASN A 39 2.21 -2.15 9.19
C ASN A 39 1.89 -1.88 7.72
N ILE A 40 2.55 -2.61 6.81
CA ILE A 40 2.27 -2.50 5.38
C ILE A 40 0.84 -2.96 5.11
N LEU A 41 0.06 -2.12 4.44
CA LEU A 41 -1.31 -2.44 4.07
C LEU A 41 -1.36 -3.45 2.90
N HIS A 42 -2.23 -4.44 3.05
CA HIS A 42 -2.42 -5.52 2.08
C HIS A 42 -3.84 -5.49 1.51
N PHE A 43 -3.95 -5.52 0.19
CA PHE A 43 -5.21 -5.37 -0.52
C PHE A 43 -5.51 -6.57 -1.44
N PRO A 44 -6.78 -6.94 -1.63
CA PRO A 44 -7.15 -8.06 -2.51
C PRO A 44 -6.97 -7.73 -4.00
N THR A 45 -6.97 -6.44 -4.37
CA THR A 45 -6.81 -6.00 -5.77
C THR A 45 -6.08 -4.66 -5.83
N ARG A 46 -5.50 -4.35 -7.01
CA ARG A 46 -4.93 -3.01 -7.28
C ARG A 46 -5.97 -1.90 -7.17
N ALA A 47 -7.20 -2.12 -7.64
CA ALA A 47 -8.25 -1.11 -7.57
C ALA A 47 -8.59 -0.74 -6.13
N ALA A 48 -8.72 -1.75 -5.24
CA ALA A 48 -8.95 -1.52 -3.82
C ALA A 48 -7.78 -0.78 -3.15
N ALA A 49 -6.55 -1.12 -3.54
CA ALA A 49 -5.34 -0.47 -3.03
C ALA A 49 -5.27 1.03 -3.40
N ILE A 50 -5.58 1.35 -4.66
CA ILE A 50 -5.63 2.73 -5.17
C ILE A 50 -6.74 3.51 -4.48
N LEU A 51 -7.95 2.96 -4.44
CA LEU A 51 -9.11 3.60 -3.81
C LEU A 51 -8.84 3.92 -2.34
N HIS A 52 -8.25 2.98 -1.59
CA HIS A 52 -7.91 3.24 -0.20
C HIS A 52 -6.87 4.35 -0.10
N ALA A 53 -5.75 4.25 -0.82
CA ALA A 53 -4.68 5.24 -0.73
C ALA A 53 -5.16 6.66 -1.07
N ASP A 54 -5.96 6.80 -2.12
CA ASP A 54 -6.51 8.07 -2.61
C ASP A 54 -7.53 8.70 -1.64
N THR A 55 -8.32 7.88 -0.95
CA THR A 55 -9.46 8.38 -0.15
C THR A 55 -9.17 8.62 1.32
N THR A 56 -8.14 7.99 1.91
CA THR A 56 -7.93 8.03 3.36
C THR A 56 -6.68 8.78 3.79
N GLU A 57 -5.63 8.81 2.97
CA GLU A 57 -4.28 9.21 3.43
C GLU A 57 -3.62 10.26 2.53
N TYR A 58 -4.40 10.90 1.66
CA TYR A 58 -3.93 11.93 0.72
C TYR A 58 -2.80 11.46 -0.20
N TRP A 59 -2.73 10.16 -0.48
CA TRP A 59 -1.88 9.68 -1.56
C TRP A 59 -2.53 10.03 -2.88
N THR A 60 -1.75 10.42 -3.87
CA THR A 60 -2.27 10.88 -5.16
C THR A 60 -1.95 9.85 -6.24
N LEU A 61 -2.92 9.47 -7.06
CA LEU A 61 -2.67 8.70 -8.28
C LEU A 61 -2.21 9.64 -9.40
N GLY A 62 -0.92 9.60 -9.71
CA GLY A 62 -0.32 10.29 -10.85
C GLY A 62 -0.15 9.41 -12.09
N PRO A 63 0.34 9.97 -13.20
CA PRO A 63 0.54 9.24 -14.46
C PRO A 63 1.55 8.10 -14.36
N GLU A 64 2.50 8.19 -13.42
CA GLU A 64 3.56 7.19 -13.21
C GLU A 64 3.22 6.16 -12.11
N GLY A 65 2.15 6.39 -11.34
CA GLY A 65 1.75 5.55 -10.23
C GLY A 65 1.29 6.34 -9.01
N MET A 66 1.31 5.68 -7.85
CA MET A 66 0.91 6.29 -6.58
C MET A 66 2.05 7.13 -5.99
N TRP A 67 1.73 8.31 -5.48
CA TRP A 67 2.64 9.22 -4.81
C TRP A 67 2.22 9.41 -3.35
N CYS A 68 3.19 9.34 -2.42
CA CYS A 68 2.92 9.72 -1.04
C CYS A 68 2.77 11.24 -0.93
N PRO A 69 2.09 11.76 0.12
CA PRO A 69 1.83 13.19 0.26
C PRO A 69 3.09 14.05 0.17
N GLN A 70 4.21 13.58 0.73
CA GLN A 70 5.47 14.31 0.70
C GLN A 70 6.05 14.42 -0.73
N CYS A 71 6.12 13.31 -1.47
CA CYS A 71 6.68 13.33 -2.82
C CYS A 71 5.75 14.05 -3.81
N ASP A 72 4.44 13.92 -3.64
CA ASP A 72 3.45 14.71 -4.38
C ASP A 72 3.65 16.21 -4.10
N TRP A 73 3.83 16.57 -2.84
CA TRP A 73 4.10 17.96 -2.43
C TRP A 73 5.38 18.49 -3.07
N ASP A 74 6.46 17.73 -3.02
CA ASP A 74 7.77 18.15 -3.53
C ASP A 74 7.77 18.28 -5.06
N ALA A 75 7.10 17.37 -5.78
CA ALA A 75 6.97 17.41 -7.23
C ALA A 75 6.18 18.65 -7.70
N HIS A 76 5.13 19.01 -6.97
CA HIS A 76 4.23 20.13 -7.31
C HIS A 76 4.52 21.43 -6.54
N ALA A 77 5.68 21.54 -5.88
CA ALA A 77 6.05 22.74 -5.10
C ALA A 77 6.18 23.99 -5.98
N ALA A 78 6.79 23.85 -7.16
CA ALA A 78 7.02 24.98 -8.09
C ALA A 78 5.72 25.52 -8.70
N GLU A 79 4.77 24.65 -9.03
CA GLU A 79 3.47 25.02 -9.60
C GLU A 79 2.62 25.78 -8.59
N ARG A 80 2.63 25.34 -7.32
CA ARG A 80 1.92 26.05 -6.24
C ARG A 80 2.52 27.39 -5.89
N ALA A 81 3.85 27.51 -5.88
CA ALA A 81 4.52 28.79 -5.70
C ALA A 81 4.15 29.80 -6.79
N ALA A 82 3.90 29.34 -8.02
CA ALA A 82 3.44 30.19 -9.12
C ALA A 82 1.97 30.65 -8.95
N VAL A 83 1.12 29.82 -8.34
CA VAL A 83 -0.28 30.19 -8.02
C VAL A 83 -0.35 31.18 -6.86
N ASP A 84 0.40 30.95 -5.77
CA ASP A 84 0.42 31.83 -4.60
C ASP A 84 1.16 33.15 -4.87
N GLY A 85 2.17 33.13 -5.75
CA GLY A 85 2.90 34.32 -6.20
C GLY A 85 2.12 35.21 -7.18
N GLY A 86 0.99 34.73 -7.71
CA GLY A 86 0.10 35.47 -8.62
C GLY A 86 -0.96 36.34 -7.91
N LEU A 87 -1.10 36.22 -6.59
CA LEU A 87 -1.94 37.10 -5.76
C LEU A 87 -1.10 38.22 -5.16
N ARG A 88 -0.61 39.15 -5.99
CA ARG A 88 -0.11 40.46 -5.58
C ARG A 88 -0.51 41.54 -6.56
#